data_AF-E3RJN5-F1
#
_entry.id   AF-E3RJN5-F1
#
_cell.length_a   1.000
_cell.length_b   1.000
_cell.length_c   1.000
_cell.angle_alpha   90.00
_cell.angle_beta   90.00
_cell.angle_gamma   90.00
#
_symmetry.space_group_name_H-M   'P 1'
#
loop_
_entity.id
_entity.type
_entity.pdbx_description
1 polymer ?
#
loop_
_entity_poly.entity_id
_entity_poly.type
_entity_poly.pdbx_seq_one_letter_code
_entity_poly.pdbx_strand_id
1 'polypeptide(L)'
;MVTFTAITLFAASAMASACAAPNAHPGSNSGYSSGPNSGPNSGSNSGSSSGSSSGDSSGSNSGSSSGSSSGSSSDNGIPQNWNWQVENWRAGCEHTICNYGFSITVPSIKGVVGGAKASCLGLSDYTKYPPTYAPCKILDGSSNTIAARLFVKSEKHPDPDNIDVSFYFVSSKDHPPTNYSGTHAAVYNQFGPKGPLAFDITPTKFFIQR
;
A
#
# COMPACT_ATOMS: atom_id res chain seq x y z
N MET A 1 16.06 -43.68 49.68
CA MET A 1 15.11 -44.07 48.62
C MET A 1 15.18 -43.00 47.55
N VAL A 2 15.82 -43.32 46.43
CA VAL A 2 15.99 -42.40 45.29
C VAL A 2 15.06 -42.91 44.19
N THR A 3 14.05 -42.11 43.84
CA THR A 3 13.05 -42.44 42.84
C THR A 3 13.51 -41.87 41.49
N PHE A 4 13.83 -42.76 40.55
CA PHE A 4 14.13 -42.39 39.16
C PHE A 4 12.82 -42.41 38.35
N THR A 5 12.43 -41.26 37.80
CA THR A 5 11.28 -41.15 36.89
C THR A 5 11.78 -41.35 35.46
N ALA A 6 11.25 -42.37 34.78
CA ALA A 6 11.59 -42.72 33.41
C ALA A 6 11.07 -41.66 32.41
N ILE A 7 11.94 -41.25 31.49
CA ILE A 7 11.61 -40.40 30.34
C ILE A 7 11.13 -41.30 29.21
N THR A 8 9.87 -41.14 28.79
CA THR A 8 9.33 -41.86 27.63
C THR A 8 9.51 -41.01 26.37
N LEU A 9 10.42 -41.43 25.49
CA LEU A 9 10.55 -40.97 24.10
C LEU A 9 9.36 -41.52 23.29
N PHE A 10 8.67 -40.67 22.52
CA PHE A 10 7.80 -41.12 21.43
C PHE A 10 8.25 -40.56 20.09
N ALA A 11 8.16 -41.46 19.11
CA ALA A 11 8.81 -41.51 17.82
C ALA A 11 8.43 -40.42 16.80
N ALA A 12 9.41 -40.07 15.97
CA ALA A 12 9.22 -39.41 14.69
C ALA A 12 8.48 -40.33 13.70
N SER A 13 7.58 -39.75 12.89
CA SER A 13 6.93 -40.44 11.76
C SER A 13 7.14 -39.64 10.48
N ALA A 14 7.46 -40.38 9.42
CA ALA A 14 8.07 -39.92 8.18
C ALA A 14 7.07 -39.54 7.07
N MET A 15 7.55 -38.64 6.21
CA MET A 15 7.43 -38.52 4.74
C MET A 15 6.33 -39.32 4.01
N ALA A 16 5.54 -38.59 3.22
CA ALA A 16 4.92 -39.11 2.00
C ALA A 16 5.09 -38.09 0.86
N SER A 17 5.96 -38.43 -0.09
CA SER A 17 6.10 -37.80 -1.40
C SER A 17 5.27 -38.61 -2.39
N ALA A 18 4.41 -37.94 -3.16
CA ALA A 18 3.71 -38.56 -4.28
C ALA A 18 3.83 -37.66 -5.51
N CYS A 19 4.68 -38.09 -6.43
CA CYS A 19 4.77 -37.64 -7.81
C CYS A 19 3.74 -38.36 -8.68
N ALA A 20 2.97 -37.63 -9.50
CA ALA A 20 2.31 -38.18 -10.68
C ALA A 20 1.94 -37.09 -11.70
N ALA A 21 2.73 -37.00 -12.76
CA ALA A 21 2.31 -36.64 -14.13
C ALA A 21 2.60 -37.92 -14.98
N PRO A 22 1.93 -38.22 -16.11
CA PRO A 22 1.84 -37.35 -17.29
C PRO A 22 0.52 -37.47 -18.11
N ASN A 23 0.29 -36.56 -19.06
CA ASN A 23 -0.02 -36.91 -20.46
C ASN A 23 -0.17 -35.68 -21.36
N ALA A 24 0.23 -35.86 -22.61
CA ALA A 24 0.59 -34.85 -23.60
C ALA A 24 -0.53 -34.52 -24.62
N HIS A 25 -0.37 -33.34 -25.22
CA HIS A 25 -0.73 -32.77 -26.56
C HIS A 25 -1.16 -33.73 -27.71
N PRO A 26 -1.69 -33.26 -28.89
CA PRO A 26 -1.63 -31.91 -29.49
C PRO A 26 -2.94 -31.40 -30.19
N GLY A 27 -2.92 -30.14 -30.65
CA GLY A 27 -3.87 -29.60 -31.62
C GLY A 27 -3.46 -28.21 -32.14
N SER A 28 -2.84 -28.18 -33.32
CA SER A 28 -2.44 -26.98 -34.07
C SER A 28 -3.36 -26.73 -35.27
N ASN A 29 -3.73 -25.47 -35.52
CA ASN A 29 -3.78 -24.78 -36.84
C ASN A 29 -4.42 -23.39 -36.64
N SER A 30 -3.70 -22.26 -36.71
CA SER A 30 -3.14 -21.53 -37.86
C SER A 30 -4.18 -20.87 -38.78
N GLY A 31 -4.16 -19.52 -38.80
CA GLY A 31 -4.81 -18.66 -39.79
C GLY A 31 -4.24 -17.25 -39.74
N TYR A 32 -3.25 -16.99 -40.59
CA TYR A 32 -2.67 -15.68 -40.94
C TYR A 32 -3.77 -14.82 -41.65
N SER A 33 -3.80 -13.47 -41.65
CA SER A 33 -2.86 -12.59 -42.36
C SER A 33 -3.25 -11.09 -42.21
N SER A 34 -2.25 -10.19 -42.15
CA SER A 34 -2.13 -8.82 -42.75
C SER A 34 -3.28 -7.79 -42.64
N GLY A 35 -3.11 -6.49 -42.33
CA GLY A 35 -2.00 -5.53 -42.33
C GLY A 35 -2.52 -4.13 -41.89
N PRO A 36 -1.70 -3.05 -41.96
CA PRO A 36 -1.86 -1.81 -41.19
C PRO A 36 -2.67 -0.72 -41.91
N ASN A 37 -3.24 0.24 -41.16
CA ASN A 37 -3.54 1.55 -41.75
C ASN A 37 -3.30 2.72 -40.78
N SER A 38 -2.57 3.70 -41.31
CA SER A 38 -2.07 4.92 -40.69
C SER A 38 -3.12 6.02 -40.67
N GLY A 39 -2.98 7.00 -39.76
CA GLY A 39 -3.56 8.34 -39.93
C GLY A 39 -3.94 9.09 -38.65
N PRO A 40 -3.35 10.27 -38.36
CA PRO A 40 -3.73 11.16 -37.26
C PRO A 40 -4.71 12.25 -37.71
N ASN A 41 -5.61 12.71 -36.82
CA ASN A 41 -6.38 13.96 -37.00
C ASN A 41 -6.72 14.49 -35.59
N SER A 42 -5.96 15.42 -34.99
CA SER A 42 -5.92 16.87 -35.25
C SER A 42 -7.30 17.51 -35.37
N GLY A 43 -7.84 17.98 -34.24
CA GLY A 43 -9.02 18.84 -34.18
C GLY A 43 -8.73 20.07 -33.31
N SER A 44 -8.07 21.06 -33.90
CA SER A 44 -8.08 22.45 -33.43
C SER A 44 -8.94 23.26 -34.38
N ASN A 45 -10.03 23.86 -33.89
CA ASN A 45 -10.72 25.00 -34.51
C ASN A 45 -11.63 25.60 -33.43
N SER A 46 -11.23 26.68 -32.75
CA SER A 46 -11.46 28.08 -33.13
C SER A 46 -12.95 28.48 -33.09
N GLY A 47 -13.31 29.20 -32.02
CA GLY A 47 -14.54 29.97 -31.92
C GLY A 47 -14.20 31.33 -31.30
N SER A 48 -13.70 32.25 -32.12
CA SER A 48 -13.54 33.66 -31.76
C SER A 48 -14.74 34.44 -32.29
N SER A 49 -15.36 35.20 -31.39
CA SER A 49 -15.89 36.55 -31.61
C SER A 49 -17.14 36.75 -32.50
N SER A 50 -18.31 36.90 -31.85
CA SER A 50 -19.34 37.87 -32.28
C SER A 50 -20.40 38.04 -31.18
N GLY A 51 -20.50 39.23 -30.58
CA GLY A 51 -21.53 39.53 -29.57
C GLY A 51 -21.31 40.83 -28.80
N SER A 52 -21.38 41.95 -29.52
CA SER A 52 -21.68 43.33 -29.12
C SER A 52 -21.79 43.71 -27.63
N SER A 53 -20.97 44.68 -27.25
CA SER A 53 -21.16 45.62 -26.15
C SER A 53 -22.42 46.47 -26.36
N SER A 54 -23.41 46.37 -25.45
CA SER A 54 -24.26 47.44 -24.90
C SER A 54 -25.43 46.82 -24.13
N GLY A 55 -25.38 46.91 -22.80
CA GLY A 55 -26.43 46.45 -21.90
C GLY A 55 -26.08 46.88 -20.49
N ASP A 56 -26.75 47.93 -20.03
CA ASP A 56 -26.44 48.73 -18.85
C ASP A 56 -26.42 47.97 -17.52
N SER A 57 -25.55 48.48 -16.64
CA SER A 57 -25.47 48.29 -15.20
C SER A 57 -26.74 47.80 -14.49
N SER A 58 -26.76 46.53 -14.08
CA SER A 58 -27.32 46.07 -12.79
C SER A 58 -27.18 44.54 -12.67
N GLY A 59 -26.21 44.10 -11.88
CA GLY A 59 -25.94 42.68 -11.70
C GLY A 59 -24.72 42.44 -10.84
N SER A 60 -24.81 42.86 -9.58
CA SER A 60 -23.81 42.60 -8.55
C SER A 60 -23.50 41.10 -8.45
N ASN A 61 -22.21 40.80 -8.37
CA ASN A 61 -21.64 39.70 -7.59
C ASN A 61 -21.89 38.26 -8.09
N SER A 62 -21.02 37.73 -8.95
CA SER A 62 -20.47 36.36 -8.86
C SER A 62 -19.66 35.99 -10.10
N GLY A 63 -18.42 35.54 -9.92
CA GLY A 63 -17.65 34.88 -10.98
C GLY A 63 -16.25 35.44 -11.22
N SER A 64 -15.39 35.44 -10.21
CA SER A 64 -13.94 35.58 -10.42
C SER A 64 -13.18 34.92 -9.28
N SER A 65 -13.25 33.59 -9.26
CA SER A 65 -12.28 32.74 -8.54
C SER A 65 -12.31 31.33 -9.15
N SER A 66 -12.14 31.25 -10.47
CA SER A 66 -11.66 30.04 -11.16
C SER A 66 -10.16 29.89 -10.94
N GLY A 67 -9.77 29.77 -9.67
CA GLY A 67 -8.47 29.24 -9.26
C GLY A 67 -8.60 27.73 -9.11
N SER A 68 -7.85 27.01 -9.93
CA SER A 68 -7.73 25.55 -9.97
C SER A 68 -7.58 24.90 -8.59
N SER A 69 -8.69 24.56 -7.95
CA SER A 69 -8.73 23.65 -6.81
C SER A 69 -9.10 22.25 -7.32
N SER A 70 -8.16 21.65 -8.07
CA SER A 70 -8.07 20.19 -8.20
C SER A 70 -7.58 19.59 -6.88
N GLY A 71 -8.30 19.88 -5.81
CA GLY A 71 -8.18 19.21 -4.52
C GLY A 71 -9.14 18.04 -4.55
N SER A 72 -8.70 16.91 -5.10
CA SER A 72 -9.41 15.63 -5.01
C SER A 72 -9.29 15.08 -3.58
N SER A 73 -9.80 15.83 -2.60
CA SER A 73 -10.02 15.35 -1.24
C SER A 73 -11.27 14.48 -1.28
N SER A 74 -11.13 13.18 -1.04
CA SER A 74 -12.29 12.38 -0.61
C SER A 74 -12.77 12.94 0.74
N ASP A 75 -14.06 12.79 1.05
CA ASP A 75 -14.75 13.34 2.24
C ASP A 75 -14.09 13.06 3.61
N ASN A 76 -12.97 12.32 3.65
CA ASN A 76 -12.24 11.89 4.83
C ASN A 76 -10.81 12.47 4.96
N GLY A 77 -10.44 13.50 4.17
CA GLY A 77 -9.10 14.12 4.23
C GLY A 77 -7.96 13.27 3.62
N ILE A 78 -8.31 12.12 3.03
CA ILE A 78 -7.39 11.25 2.29
C ILE A 78 -7.46 11.63 0.80
N PRO A 79 -6.32 11.86 0.14
CA PRO A 79 -6.31 12.15 -1.30
C PRO A 79 -6.79 10.95 -2.13
N GLN A 80 -7.57 11.21 -3.18
CA GLN A 80 -8.09 10.17 -4.05
C GLN A 80 -6.96 9.46 -4.83
N ASN A 81 -7.07 8.13 -5.01
CA ASN A 81 -6.11 7.29 -5.72
C ASN A 81 -4.68 7.34 -5.15
N TRP A 82 -4.54 7.67 -3.87
CA TRP A 82 -3.24 7.79 -3.21
C TRP A 82 -2.82 6.45 -2.60
N ASN A 83 -2.19 5.62 -3.44
CA ASN A 83 -1.68 4.31 -3.05
C ASN A 83 -0.19 4.38 -2.70
N TRP A 84 0.20 3.65 -1.66
CA TRP A 84 1.59 3.51 -1.25
C TRP A 84 2.16 2.21 -1.77
N GLN A 85 3.28 2.29 -2.48
CA GLN A 85 3.90 1.12 -3.10
C GLN A 85 4.79 0.42 -2.11
N VAL A 86 4.53 -0.87 -1.86
CA VAL A 86 5.36 -1.74 -1.04
C VAL A 86 6.14 -2.67 -1.95
N GLU A 87 7.45 -2.75 -1.71
CA GLU A 87 8.38 -3.58 -2.45
C GLU A 87 9.25 -4.39 -1.49
N ASN A 88 9.92 -5.42 -2.00
CA ASN A 88 10.87 -6.23 -1.22
C ASN A 88 10.24 -6.83 0.06
N TRP A 89 8.94 -7.13 0.00
CA TRP A 89 8.21 -7.65 1.14
C TRP A 89 8.70 -9.04 1.51
N ARG A 90 9.01 -9.18 2.81
CA ARG A 90 9.32 -10.44 3.46
C ARG A 90 8.67 -10.46 4.84
N ALA A 91 8.04 -11.56 5.19
CA ALA A 91 7.53 -11.78 6.53
C ALA A 91 7.63 -13.24 6.94
N GLY A 92 7.81 -13.42 8.23
CA GLY A 92 8.02 -14.71 8.86
C GLY A 92 7.48 -14.74 10.28
N CYS A 93 7.14 -15.94 10.75
CA CYS A 93 6.77 -16.21 12.13
C CYS A 93 7.51 -17.46 12.60
N GLU A 94 8.10 -17.35 13.78
CA GLU A 94 8.65 -18.47 14.54
C GLU A 94 8.03 -18.41 15.93
N HIS A 95 7.20 -19.40 16.24
CA HIS A 95 6.44 -19.46 17.49
C HIS A 95 5.59 -18.19 17.67
N THR A 96 5.82 -17.41 18.73
CA THR A 96 5.06 -16.20 19.05
C THR A 96 5.66 -14.91 18.54
N ILE A 97 6.75 -15.01 17.77
CA ILE A 97 7.51 -13.86 17.29
C ILE A 97 7.43 -13.85 15.77
N CYS A 98 6.87 -12.76 15.24
CA CYS A 98 6.80 -12.54 13.80
C CYS A 98 7.69 -11.37 13.39
N ASN A 99 8.40 -11.52 12.29
CA ASN A 99 9.22 -10.48 11.70
C ASN A 99 8.66 -10.04 10.35
N TYR A 100 8.92 -8.80 9.98
CA TYR A 100 8.64 -8.29 8.66
C TYR A 100 9.75 -7.36 8.17
N GLY A 101 9.86 -7.24 6.85
CA GLY A 101 10.75 -6.31 6.19
C GLY A 101 10.22 -5.91 4.83
N PHE A 102 10.28 -4.63 4.50
CA PHE A 102 9.88 -4.12 3.19
C PHE A 102 10.44 -2.73 2.93
N SER A 103 10.39 -2.31 1.67
CA SER A 103 10.56 -0.92 1.26
C SER A 103 9.20 -0.35 0.91
N ILE A 104 8.97 0.92 1.25
CA ILE A 104 7.73 1.61 0.93
C ILE A 104 8.01 2.96 0.30
N THR A 105 7.22 3.30 -0.71
CA THR A 105 7.20 4.60 -1.37
C THR A 105 5.82 5.22 -1.21
N VAL A 106 5.77 6.33 -0.48
CA VAL A 106 4.58 7.19 -0.35
C VAL A 106 4.72 8.31 -1.37
N PRO A 107 3.84 8.39 -2.39
CA PRO A 107 3.99 9.39 -3.44
C PRO A 107 3.64 10.80 -2.92
N SER A 108 4.38 11.79 -3.41
CA SER A 108 4.10 13.21 -3.15
C SER A 108 2.83 13.66 -3.89
N ILE A 109 2.06 14.53 -3.25
CA ILE A 109 0.98 15.27 -3.88
C ILE A 109 1.30 16.75 -3.79
N LYS A 110 1.46 17.38 -4.96
CA LYS A 110 1.89 18.77 -5.07
C LYS A 110 0.98 19.69 -4.25
N GLY A 111 1.57 20.40 -3.29
CA GLY A 111 0.86 21.36 -2.44
C GLY A 111 0.04 20.75 -1.30
N VAL A 112 0.03 19.42 -1.14
CA VAL A 112 -0.78 18.74 -0.12
C VAL A 112 0.10 17.92 0.82
N VAL A 113 0.86 16.96 0.28
CA VAL A 113 1.66 16.02 1.06
C VAL A 113 3.03 15.82 0.40
N GLY A 114 4.10 16.03 1.15
CA GLY A 114 5.44 15.61 0.74
C GLY A 114 5.55 14.08 0.86
N GLY A 115 5.95 13.40 -0.21
CA GLY A 115 6.17 11.96 -0.22
C GLY A 115 7.43 11.55 0.55
N ALA A 116 7.58 10.24 0.75
CA ALA A 116 8.77 9.67 1.38
C ALA A 116 9.01 8.23 0.93
N LYS A 117 10.28 7.83 0.92
CA LYS A 117 10.70 6.44 0.76
C LYS A 117 11.31 5.96 2.07
N ALA A 118 10.95 4.76 2.51
CA ALA A 118 11.49 4.18 3.74
C ALA A 118 11.76 2.69 3.63
N SER A 119 12.68 2.20 4.46
CA SER A 119 12.89 0.77 4.72
C SER A 119 12.34 0.44 6.09
N CYS A 120 11.35 -0.44 6.13
CA CYS A 120 10.68 -0.88 7.35
C CYS A 120 11.21 -2.27 7.73
N LEU A 121 11.57 -2.42 9.01
CA LEU A 121 11.93 -3.68 9.62
C LEU A 121 11.32 -3.71 11.01
N GLY A 122 10.66 -4.80 11.35
CA GLY A 122 10.06 -4.93 12.66
C GLY A 122 9.99 -6.36 13.15
N LEU A 123 9.96 -6.47 14.47
CA LEU A 123 9.69 -7.67 15.23
C LEU A 123 8.42 -7.41 16.03
N SER A 124 7.45 -8.30 15.90
CA SER A 124 6.19 -8.24 16.59
C SER A 124 6.06 -9.49 17.45
N ASP A 125 6.13 -9.28 18.75
CA ASP A 125 5.69 -10.26 19.74
C ASP A 125 4.18 -10.04 19.94
N TYR A 126 3.36 -10.89 19.32
CA TYR A 126 1.90 -10.73 19.38
C TYR A 126 1.29 -11.14 20.73
N THR A 127 2.10 -11.64 21.67
CA THR A 127 1.67 -11.78 23.08
C THR A 127 1.56 -10.41 23.77
N LYS A 128 2.22 -9.38 23.23
CA LYS A 128 2.15 -8.00 23.74
C LYS A 128 1.10 -7.22 22.95
N TYR A 129 -0.10 -7.15 23.51
CA TYR A 129 -1.22 -6.44 22.91
C TYR A 129 -1.42 -5.03 23.53
N PRO A 130 -1.63 -3.97 22.71
CA PRO A 130 -1.53 -3.96 21.25
C PRO A 130 -0.06 -3.91 20.77
N PRO A 131 0.26 -4.49 19.60
CA PRO A 131 1.58 -4.38 19.03
C PRO A 131 1.93 -2.92 18.74
N THR A 132 3.15 -2.55 19.09
CA THR A 132 3.67 -1.18 18.95
C THR A 132 4.17 -0.94 17.53
N TYR A 133 3.98 0.27 17.01
CA TYR A 133 4.58 0.68 15.75
C TYR A 133 6.10 0.74 15.86
N ALA A 134 6.80 0.07 14.94
CA ALA A 134 8.23 0.21 14.77
C ALA A 134 8.50 1.32 13.73
N PRO A 135 9.36 2.31 14.03
CA PRO A 135 9.71 3.35 13.07
C PRO A 135 10.52 2.75 11.92
N CYS A 136 10.20 3.18 10.71
CA CYS A 136 10.95 2.82 9.51
C CYS A 136 12.13 3.78 9.30
N LYS A 137 13.20 3.28 8.69
CA LYS A 137 14.34 4.11 8.30
C LYS A 137 13.98 4.89 7.03
N ILE A 138 13.88 6.22 7.13
CA ILE A 138 13.68 7.08 5.97
C ILE A 138 14.92 7.01 5.06
N LEU A 139 14.69 6.78 3.78
CA LEU A 139 15.70 6.69 2.74
C LEU A 139 15.73 7.95 1.87
N ASP A 140 14.56 8.53 1.63
CA ASP A 140 14.38 9.75 0.82
C ASP A 140 13.05 10.44 1.16
N GLY A 141 12.93 11.72 0.83
CA GLY A 141 11.74 12.55 1.03
C GLY A 141 11.85 13.56 2.17
N SER A 142 10.73 14.26 2.43
CA SER A 142 10.65 15.26 3.50
C SER A 142 10.77 14.65 4.90
N SER A 143 10.82 15.49 5.94
CA SER A 143 10.92 15.14 7.38
C SER A 143 9.71 14.38 7.96
N ASN A 144 9.01 13.60 7.14
CA ASN A 144 7.90 12.76 7.53
C ASN A 144 8.41 11.48 8.20
N THR A 145 7.53 10.87 9.00
CA THR A 145 7.83 9.60 9.67
C THR A 145 6.95 8.51 9.10
N ILE A 146 7.54 7.36 8.80
CA ILE A 146 6.80 6.14 8.45
C ILE A 146 7.03 5.14 9.57
N ALA A 147 5.99 4.45 10.00
CA ALA A 147 6.06 3.38 10.97
C ALA A 147 5.14 2.23 10.57
N ALA A 148 5.46 1.01 10.99
CA ALA A 148 4.67 -0.16 10.67
C ALA A 148 4.54 -1.10 11.87
N ARG A 149 3.53 -1.98 11.83
CA ARG A 149 3.38 -3.09 12.77
C ARG A 149 2.60 -4.22 12.13
N LEU A 150 2.85 -5.43 12.58
CA LEU A 150 1.93 -6.54 12.36
C LEU A 150 0.82 -6.45 13.40
N PHE A 151 -0.42 -6.76 13.01
CA PHE A 151 -1.56 -6.74 13.92
C PHE A 151 -2.48 -7.93 13.66
N VAL A 152 -2.89 -8.58 14.75
CA VAL A 152 -3.87 -9.68 14.75
C VAL A 152 -5.26 -9.07 14.81
N LYS A 153 -6.06 -9.26 13.74
CA LYS A 153 -7.47 -8.83 13.74
C LYS A 153 -8.40 -9.97 14.17
N SER A 154 -7.97 -11.22 14.00
CA SER A 154 -8.75 -12.42 14.22
C SER A 154 -8.19 -13.27 15.36
N GLU A 155 -9.05 -13.72 16.27
CA GLU A 155 -8.69 -14.71 17.30
C GLU A 155 -8.42 -16.12 16.72
N LYS A 156 -8.66 -16.33 15.41
CA LYS A 156 -8.64 -17.65 14.78
C LYS A 156 -7.26 -18.13 14.31
N HIS A 157 -6.28 -17.23 14.18
CA HIS A 157 -4.95 -17.58 13.69
C HIS A 157 -3.87 -17.14 14.69
N PRO A 158 -2.83 -17.97 14.93
CA PRO A 158 -1.72 -17.56 15.77
C PRO A 158 -0.92 -16.42 15.16
N ASP A 159 -0.87 -16.34 13.83
CA ASP A 159 -0.08 -15.35 13.11
C ASP A 159 -0.89 -14.06 12.86
N PRO A 160 -0.26 -12.87 12.90
CA PRO A 160 -0.91 -11.62 12.52
C PRO A 160 -1.46 -11.65 11.09
N ASP A 161 -2.74 -11.31 10.94
CA ASP A 161 -3.41 -11.33 9.64
C ASP A 161 -3.03 -10.15 8.74
N ASN A 162 -2.57 -9.04 9.32
CA ASN A 162 -2.37 -7.79 8.60
C ASN A 162 -1.08 -7.08 8.97
N ILE A 163 -0.53 -6.35 8.00
CA ILE A 163 0.39 -5.24 8.21
C ILE A 163 -0.39 -3.93 8.28
N ASP A 164 -0.13 -3.13 9.30
CA ASP A 164 -0.65 -1.78 9.50
C ASP A 164 0.50 -0.80 9.34
N VAL A 165 0.38 0.12 8.38
CA VAL A 165 1.39 1.11 8.04
C VAL A 165 0.83 2.49 8.31
N SER A 166 1.63 3.31 8.98
CA SER A 166 1.30 4.67 9.36
C SER A 166 2.32 5.64 8.76
N PHE A 167 1.81 6.68 8.11
CA PHE A 167 2.57 7.78 7.55
C PHE A 167 2.18 9.07 8.27
N TYR A 168 3.14 9.66 8.97
CA TYR A 168 2.99 10.91 9.68
C TYR A 168 3.60 12.05 8.87
N PHE A 169 2.72 12.93 8.40
CA PHE A 169 3.08 14.16 7.75
C PHE A 169 3.34 15.25 8.80
N VAL A 170 4.58 15.72 8.87
CA VAL A 170 4.92 16.89 9.68
C VAL A 170 4.37 18.11 8.96
N SER A 171 3.63 18.94 9.67
CA SER A 171 2.84 20.06 9.11
C SER A 171 3.55 20.89 8.04
N SER A 172 2.74 21.51 7.18
CA SER A 172 3.16 22.62 6.32
C SER A 172 2.41 23.89 6.70
N LYS A 173 2.74 25.01 6.03
CA LYS A 173 2.09 26.31 6.26
C LYS A 173 0.57 26.24 6.15
N ASP A 174 0.07 25.38 5.26
CA ASP A 174 -1.34 25.29 4.92
C ASP A 174 -1.99 23.98 5.39
N HIS A 175 -1.22 23.06 6.00
CA HIS A 175 -1.71 21.73 6.38
C HIS A 175 -1.21 21.33 7.79
N PRO A 176 -2.11 20.98 8.72
CA PRO A 176 -1.73 20.57 10.06
C PRO A 176 -1.02 19.20 10.06
N PRO A 177 -0.29 18.86 11.14
CA PRO A 177 0.36 17.56 11.23
C PRO A 177 -0.69 16.46 11.21
N THR A 178 -0.51 15.49 10.31
CA THR A 178 -1.56 14.54 9.96
C THR A 178 -1.01 13.13 9.93
N ASN A 179 -1.76 12.18 10.49
CA ASN A 179 -1.48 10.76 10.40
C ASN A 179 -2.43 10.10 9.39
N TYR A 180 -1.85 9.44 8.41
CA TYR A 180 -2.54 8.57 7.48
C TYR A 180 -2.16 7.14 7.82
N SER A 181 -3.13 6.22 7.83
CA SER A 181 -2.84 4.80 8.03
C SER A 181 -3.60 3.91 7.06
N GLY A 182 -2.93 2.84 6.62
CA GLY A 182 -3.47 1.85 5.71
C GLY A 182 -3.09 0.45 6.17
N THR A 183 -3.91 -0.53 5.80
CA THR A 183 -3.71 -1.93 6.18
C THR A 183 -3.70 -2.82 4.95
N HIS A 184 -2.92 -3.88 4.98
CA HIS A 184 -2.92 -4.91 3.95
C HIS A 184 -2.78 -6.29 4.60
N ALA A 185 -3.32 -7.32 3.95
CA ALA A 185 -3.14 -8.70 4.40
C ALA A 185 -1.65 -9.06 4.44
N ALA A 186 -1.20 -9.64 5.56
CA ALA A 186 0.18 -10.08 5.71
C ALA A 186 0.38 -11.40 4.94
N VAL A 187 1.42 -11.45 4.10
CA VAL A 187 1.79 -12.68 3.36
C VAL A 187 3.10 -13.21 3.92
N TYR A 188 3.07 -14.37 4.54
CA TYR A 188 4.27 -15.02 5.09
C TYR A 188 4.98 -15.83 4.01
N ASN A 189 6.20 -15.43 3.65
CA ASN A 189 6.98 -15.99 2.55
C ASN A 189 8.36 -16.52 2.97
N GLN A 190 8.60 -16.66 4.28
CA GLN A 190 9.87 -17.16 4.83
C GLN A 190 10.32 -18.55 4.35
N PHE A 191 9.39 -19.42 3.90
CA PHE A 191 9.69 -20.81 3.51
C PHE A 191 9.40 -21.16 2.04
N GLY A 192 9.22 -20.17 1.17
CA GLY A 192 8.84 -20.41 -0.23
C GLY A 192 9.81 -19.86 -1.27
N PRO A 193 9.85 -20.40 -2.50
CA PRO A 193 10.58 -19.83 -3.63
C PRO A 193 9.96 -18.50 -4.14
N LYS A 194 8.99 -17.94 -3.40
CA LYS A 194 8.38 -16.66 -3.72
C LYS A 194 9.43 -15.58 -3.46
N GLY A 195 10.00 -15.07 -4.54
CA GLY A 195 10.83 -13.87 -4.50
C GLY A 195 10.13 -12.69 -3.82
N PRO A 196 10.84 -11.56 -3.64
CA PRO A 196 10.28 -10.38 -3.00
C PRO A 196 8.91 -10.03 -3.59
N LEU A 197 7.91 -9.91 -2.70
CA LEU A 197 6.55 -9.55 -3.10
C LEU A 197 6.42 -8.02 -3.15
N ALA A 198 5.52 -7.56 -4.02
CA ALA A 198 5.14 -6.16 -4.13
C ALA A 198 3.61 -6.05 -4.13
N PHE A 199 3.10 -5.00 -3.50
CA PHE A 199 1.66 -4.69 -3.42
C PHE A 199 1.46 -3.22 -3.06
N ASP A 200 0.24 -2.75 -3.22
CA ASP A 200 -0.14 -1.39 -2.86
C ASP A 200 -0.94 -1.36 -1.55
N ILE A 201 -0.72 -0.32 -0.75
CA ILE A 201 -1.54 -0.01 0.43
C ILE A 201 -2.32 1.27 0.16
N THR A 202 -3.64 1.19 0.21
CA THR A 202 -4.52 2.37 0.19
C THR A 202 -4.80 2.82 1.61
N PRO A 203 -4.51 4.08 1.98
CA PRO A 203 -4.85 4.62 3.29
C PRO A 203 -6.36 4.67 3.48
N THR A 204 -6.84 4.26 4.65
CA THR A 204 -8.26 4.24 5.00
C THR A 204 -8.57 5.03 6.26
N LYS A 205 -7.54 5.40 7.03
CA LYS A 205 -7.67 6.16 8.27
C LYS A 205 -6.89 7.47 8.19
N PHE A 206 -7.48 8.50 8.77
CA PHE A 206 -6.97 9.86 8.78
C PHE A 206 -7.20 10.50 10.15
N PHE A 207 -6.16 11.08 10.73
CA PHE A 207 -6.24 11.78 12.01
C PHE A 207 -5.35 13.01 12.02
N ILE A 208 -5.92 14.17 12.34
CA ILE A 208 -5.18 15.40 12.60
C ILE A 208 -4.63 15.33 14.03
N GLN A 209 -3.32 15.53 14.19
CA GLN A 209 -2.70 15.66 15.51
C GLN A 209 -2.93 17.10 16.01
N ARG A 210 -3.56 17.25 17.17
CA ARG A 210 -3.80 18.55 17.81
C ARG A 210 -2.79 18.79 18.93
#